data_AF-A0A1T4K2V2-F1
#
_entry.id   AF-A0A1T4K2V2-F1
#
_cell.length_a   1.000
_cell.length_b   1.000
_cell.length_c   1.000
_cell.angle_alpha   90.00
_cell.angle_beta   90.00
_cell.angle_gamma   90.00
#
_symmetry.space_group_name_H-M   'P 1'
#
loop_
_entity.id
_entity.type
_entity.pdbx_description
1 polymer ?
#
loop_
_entity_poly.entity_id
_entity_poly.type
_entity_poly.pdbx_seq_one_letter_code
_entity_poly.pdbx_strand_id
1 'polypeptide(L)' 'MSKVGQFLRESKAELKKVVWPSRDDVVSSVKVVIISTIIVAIVLGLLDFAFTEAFRALMK' A
#
# COMPACT_ATOMS: atom_id res chain seq x y z
N MET A 1 -39.16 7.12 -11.26
CA MET A 1 -37.81 6.60 -11.01
C MET A 1 -37.22 7.35 -9.81
N SER A 2 -36.64 6.66 -8.82
CA SER A 2 -36.21 7.31 -7.57
C SER A 2 -34.98 8.21 -7.77
N LYS A 3 -34.91 9.34 -7.06
CA LYS A 3 -33.80 10.33 -7.13
C LYS A 3 -32.42 9.69 -6.93
N VAL A 4 -32.35 8.63 -6.13
CA VAL A 4 -31.12 7.86 -5.83
C VAL A 4 -30.61 7.12 -7.07
N GLY A 5 -31.51 6.53 -7.88
CA GLY A 5 -31.12 5.83 -9.11
C GLY A 5 -30.55 6.76 -10.17
N GLN A 6 -31.02 8.01 -10.23
CA GLN A 6 -30.48 9.04 -11.11
C GLN A 6 -29.10 9.52 -10.64
N PHE A 7 -28.94 9.77 -9.33
CA PHE A 7 -27.65 10.17 -8.74
C PHE A 7 -26.55 9.13 -9.01
N LEU A 8 -26.81 7.84 -8.77
CA LEU A 8 -25.83 6.77 -9.05
C LEU A 8 -25.45 6.67 -10.53
N ARG A 9 -26.40 6.94 -11.43
CA ARG A 9 -26.15 6.96 -12.88
C ARG A 9 -25.27 8.14 -13.28
N GLU A 10 -25.51 9.32 -12.71
CA GLU A 10 -24.70 10.52 -12.93
C GLU A 10 -23.28 10.34 -12.35
N SER A 11 -23.14 9.82 -11.12
CA SER A 11 -21.82 9.53 -10.52
C SER A 11 -21.03 8.50 -11.34
N LYS A 12 -21.68 7.45 -11.86
CA LYS A 12 -21.01 6.47 -12.74
C LYS A 12 -20.59 7.08 -14.08
N ALA A 13 -21.33 8.05 -14.59
CA ALA A 13 -20.97 8.78 -15.80
C ALA A 13 -19.77 9.71 -15.58
N GLU A 14 -19.64 10.33 -14.41
CA GLU A 14 -18.46 11.13 -14.04
C GLU A 14 -17.22 10.28 -13.77
N LEU A 15 -17.39 9.12 -13.10
CA LEU A 15 -16.29 8.17 -12.86
C LEU A 15 -15.67 7.64 -14.17
N LYS A 16 -16.40 7.67 -15.29
CA LYS A 16 -15.85 7.34 -16.62
C LYS A 16 -15.00 8.46 -17.24
N LYS A 17 -15.15 9.70 -16.79
CA LYS A 17 -14.31 10.83 -17.22
C LYS A 17 -12.97 10.86 -16.49
N VAL A 18 -12.86 10.12 -15.39
CA VAL A 18 -11.60 9.95 -14.65
C VAL A 18 -10.65 9.08 -15.48
N VAL A 19 -9.44 9.56 -15.66
CA VAL A 19 -8.35 8.79 -16.27
C VAL A 19 -7.88 7.77 -15.25
N TRP A 20 -8.38 6.55 -15.38
CA TRP A 20 -7.93 5.44 -14.55
C TRP A 20 -6.56 4.94 -15.05
N PRO A 21 -5.63 4.62 -14.15
CA PRO A 21 -4.34 4.05 -14.52
C PRO A 21 -4.56 2.74 -15.29
N SER A 22 -3.66 2.44 -16.23
CA SER A 22 -3.70 1.16 -16.94
C SER A 22 -3.45 0.00 -15.98
N ARG A 23 -3.87 -1.22 -16.35
CA ARG A 23 -3.61 -2.41 -15.53
C ARG A 23 -2.12 -2.60 -15.27
N ASP A 24 -1.27 -2.24 -16.22
CA ASP A 24 0.18 -2.37 -16.12
C ASP A 24 0.79 -1.36 -15.14
N ASP A 25 0.25 -0.13 -15.08
CA ASP A 25 0.67 0.89 -14.11
C ASP A 25 0.36 0.46 -12.67
N VAL A 26 -0.82 -0.14 -12.47
CA VAL A 26 -1.24 -0.66 -11.16
C VAL A 26 -0.33 -1.80 -10.73
N VAL A 27 -0.05 -2.76 -11.60
CA VAL A 27 0.85 -3.88 -11.30
C VAL A 27 2.27 -3.41 -11.02
N SER A 28 2.76 -2.44 -11.78
CA SER A 28 4.10 -1.86 -11.59
C SER A 28 4.20 -1.15 -10.24
N SER A 29 3.18 -0.35 -9.88
CA SER A 29 3.12 0.35 -8.60
C SER A 29 3.08 -0.64 -7.42
N VAL A 30 2.26 -1.70 -7.51
CA VAL A 30 2.19 -2.76 -6.49
C VAL A 30 3.53 -3.47 -6.33
N LYS A 31 4.22 -3.79 -7.43
CA LYS A 31 5.53 -4.43 -7.40
C LYS A 31 6.56 -3.58 -6.65
N VAL A 32 6.59 -2.28 -6.92
CA VAL A 32 7.49 -1.34 -6.24
C VAL A 32 7.19 -1.31 -4.74
N VAL A 33 5.91 -1.22 -4.35
CA VAL A 33 5.51 -1.20 -2.93
C VAL A 33 5.89 -2.49 -2.22
N ILE A 34 5.71 -3.66 -2.86
CA ILE A 34 6.10 -4.95 -2.26
C ILE A 34 7.62 -4.98 -2.01
N ILE A 35 8.42 -4.58 -3.01
CA ILE A 35 9.88 -4.58 -2.89
C ILE A 35 10.32 -3.61 -1.79
N SER A 36 9.81 -2.38 -1.76
CA SER A 36 10.18 -1.40 -0.74
C SER A 36 9.78 -1.85 0.67
N THR A 37 8.61 -2.46 0.82
CA THR A 37 8.14 -3.00 2.10
C THR A 37 9.05 -4.12 2.60
N ILE A 38 9.48 -5.04 1.71
CA ILE A 38 10.40 -6.12 2.07
C ILE A 38 11.74 -5.57 2.56
N ILE A 39 12.28 -4.55 1.87
CA ILE A 39 13.54 -3.91 2.27
C ILE A 39 13.42 -3.32 3.68
N VAL A 40 12.36 -2.56 3.93
CA VAL A 40 12.11 -1.95 5.25
C VAL A 40 11.94 -3.04 6.32
N ALA A 41 11.19 -4.11 6.03
CA ALA A 41 10.98 -5.21 6.96
C ALA A 41 12.30 -5.90 7.34
N ILE A 42 13.21 -6.12 6.39
CA ILE A 42 14.54 -6.69 6.65
C ILE A 42 15.36 -5.75 7.54
N VAL A 43 15.39 -4.45 7.22
CA VAL A 43 16.14 -3.47 8.01
C VAL A 43 15.63 -3.42 9.45
N LEU A 44 14.31 -3.31 9.64
CA LEU A 44 13.71 -3.31 10.98
C LEU A 44 13.98 -4.61 11.72
N GLY A 45 13.80 -5.77 11.08
CA GLY A 45 14.08 -7.07 11.71
C GLY A 45 15.54 -7.24 12.13
N LEU A 46 16.49 -6.73 11.34
CA LEU A 46 17.91 -6.72 11.71
C LEU A 46 18.18 -5.80 12.91
N LEU A 47 17.55 -4.62 12.94
CA LEU A 47 17.66 -3.70 14.06
C LEU A 47 17.08 -4.30 15.35
N ASP A 48 15.90 -4.93 15.27
CA ASP A 48 15.27 -5.59 16.42
C ASP A 48 16.17 -6.70 16.99
N PHE A 49 16.81 -7.49 16.11
CA PHE A 49 17.75 -8.53 16.54
C PHE A 49 19.00 -7.92 17.19
N ALA A 50 19.58 -6.89 16.58
CA ALA A 50 20.74 -6.20 17.12
C ALA A 50 20.45 -5.57 18.49
N PHE A 51 19.30 -4.92 18.65
CA PHE A 51 18.88 -4.37 19.93
C PHE A 51 18.63 -5.45 20.97
N THR A 52 17.99 -6.57 20.60
CA THR A 52 17.74 -7.68 21.53
C THR A 52 19.04 -8.25 22.09
N GLU A 53 20.03 -8.50 21.24
CA GLU A 53 21.35 -8.98 21.68
C GLU A 53 22.10 -7.92 22.50
N ALA A 54 22.03 -6.63 22.12
CA ALA A 54 22.63 -5.55 22.88
C ALA A 54 22.02 -5.40 24.28
N PHE A 55 20.69 -5.45 24.41
CA PHE A 55 20.00 -5.44 25.70
C PHE A 55 20.34 -6.67 26.55
N ARG A 56 20.46 -7.85 25.91
CA ARG A 56 20.86 -9.08 26.60
C ARG A 56 22.29 -9.00 27.13
N ALA A 57 23.20 -8.39 26.38
CA ALA A 57 24.57 -8.16 26.81
C ALA A 57 24.65 -7.12 27.94
N LEU A 58 23.79 -6.10 27.94
CA LEU A 58 23.74 -5.07 28.98
C LEU A 58 23.15 -5.55 30.31
N MET A 59 22.14 -6.44 30.27
CA MET A 59 21.51 -7.01 31.47
C MET A 59 22.26 -8.20 32.08
N LYS A 60 23.38 -8.59 31.48
CA LYS A 60 24.26 -9.65 31.99
C LYS A 60 25.40 -9.04 32.79
#